data_AF-A0A7C7HLV5-F1
#
_entry.id   AF-A0A7C7HLV5-F1
#
_cell.length_a   1.000
_cell.length_b   1.000
_cell.length_c   1.000
_cell.angle_alpha   90.00
_cell.angle_beta   90.00
_cell.angle_gamma   90.00
#
_symmetry.space_group_name_H-M   'P 1'
#
loop_
_entity.id
_entity.type
_entity.pdbx_description
1 polymer ?
#
loop_
_entity_poly.entity_id
_entity_poly.type
_entity_poly.pdbx_seq_one_letter_code
_entity_poly.pdbx_strand_id
1 'polypeptide(L)' 'MVFHYLGMIIVSYYPRIHMAWVPIASMANLCGISTAPAVTAAFEKQWMPHAIVLAILSMVSGTAWGLFTTFLFGLLQP' A
#
# COMPACT_ATOMS: atom_id res chain seq x y z
N MET A 1 11.73 8.24 -3.30
CA MET A 1 11.14 9.02 -2.19
C MET A 1 10.33 10.22 -2.69
N VAL A 2 10.92 11.16 -3.43
CA VAL A 2 10.19 12.33 -3.96
C VAL A 2 9.07 11.95 -4.94
N PHE A 3 9.35 11.05 -5.90
CA PHE A 3 8.34 10.56 -6.86
C PHE A 3 7.19 9.78 -6.20
N HIS A 4 7.50 8.98 -5.17
CA HIS A 4 6.51 8.23 -4.37
C HIS A 4 5.55 9.18 -3.65
N TYR A 5 6.10 10.21 -2.98
CA TYR A 5 5.29 11.18 -2.25
C TYR A 5 4.45 12.06 -3.19
N LEU A 6 5.01 12.48 -4.34
CA LEU A 6 4.23 13.18 -5.37
C LEU A 6 3.09 12.32 -5.93
N GLY A 7 3.37 11.05 -6.26
CA GLY A 7 2.35 10.13 -6.76
C GLY A 7 1.21 9.93 -5.77
N MET A 8 1.53 9.81 -4.49
CA MET A 8 0.52 9.68 -3.43
C MET A 8 -0.32 10.94 -3.22
N ILE A 9 0.27 12.13 -3.34
CA ILE A 9 -0.46 13.40 -3.29
C ILE A 9 -1.44 13.48 -4.47
N ILE A 10 -0.99 13.17 -5.69
CA ILE A 10 -1.83 13.18 -6.90
C ILE A 10 -2.99 12.17 -6.79
N VAL A 11 -2.69 10.95 -6.34
CA VAL A 11 -3.70 9.88 -6.12
C VAL A 11 -4.65 10.22 -4.97
N SER A 12 -4.24 11.02 -3.98
CA SER A 12 -5.13 11.49 -2.91
C SER A 12 -6.02 12.67 -3.33
N TYR A 13 -5.58 13.45 -4.32
CA TYR A 13 -6.30 14.63 -4.80
C TYR A 13 -7.53 14.23 -5.63
N TYR A 14 -7.44 13.14 -6.39
CA TYR A 14 -8.53 12.67 -7.25
C TYR A 14 -9.79 12.22 -6.47
N PRO A 15 -9.68 11.48 -5.35
CA PRO A 15 -10.83 11.03 -4.56
C PRO A 15 -11.22 12.00 -3.43
N ARG A 16 -10.53 13.14 -3.25
CA ARG A 16 -10.69 14.04 -2.08
C ARG A 16 -10.70 13.30 -0.73
N ILE A 17 -9.86 12.27 -0.59
CA ILE A 17 -9.76 11.50 0.65
C ILE A 17 -9.03 12.31 1.73
N HIS A 18 -9.44 12.11 2.99
CA HIS A 18 -8.83 12.77 4.14
C HIS A 18 -7.31 12.53 4.15
N MET A 19 -6.51 13.57 4.37
CA MET A 19 -5.03 13.47 4.29
C MET A 19 -4.42 12.41 5.23
N ALA A 20 -5.16 11.94 6.25
CA ALA A 20 -4.77 10.83 7.11
C ALA A 20 -4.60 9.50 6.36
N TRP A 21 -5.28 9.30 5.23
CA TRP A 21 -5.16 8.08 4.42
C TRP A 21 -3.86 8.00 3.63
N VAL A 22 -3.21 9.13 3.36
CA VAL A 22 -1.90 9.18 2.69
C VAL A 22 -0.82 8.47 3.51
N PRO A 23 -0.56 8.82 4.79
CA PRO A 23 0.39 8.08 5.60
C PRO A 23 -0.06 6.64 5.85
N ILE A 24 -1.35 6.35 6.05
CA ILE A 24 -1.86 4.97 6.26
C ILE A 24 -1.57 4.08 5.05
N ALA A 25 -1.90 4.54 3.84
CA ALA A 25 -1.66 3.79 2.61
C ALA A 25 -0.16 3.66 2.30
N SER A 26 0.63 4.71 2.57
CA SER A 26 2.09 4.66 2.40
C SER A 26 2.71 3.63 3.34
N MET A 27 2.25 3.58 4.59
CA MET A 27 2.71 2.64 5.60
C MET A 27 2.19 1.21 5.36
N ALA A 28 1.03 1.06 4.71
CA ALA A 28 0.54 -0.25 4.27
C ALA A 28 1.36 -0.83 3.10
N ASN A 29 1.95 0.02 2.25
CA ASN A 29 2.74 -0.42 1.08
C ASN A 29 4.24 -0.56 1.39
N LEU A 30 4.82 0.37 2.15
CA LEU A 30 6.26 0.40 2.45
C LEU A 30 6.64 -0.27 3.78
N CYS A 31 5.67 -0.43 4.69
CA CYS A 31 5.90 -0.94 6.03
C CYS A 31 5.22 -2.30 6.23
N GLY A 32 5.53 -2.95 7.34
CA GLY A 32 5.00 -4.26 7.66
C GLY A 32 3.53 -4.20 8.08
N ILE A 33 2.88 -5.37 8.04
CA ILE A 33 1.49 -5.59 8.48
C ILE A 33 1.26 -5.12 9.93
N SER A 34 2.31 -5.06 10.76
CA SER A 34 2.26 -4.57 12.14
C SER A 34 2.35 -3.03 12.27
N THR A 35 2.92 -2.33 11.29
CA THR A 35 3.21 -0.88 11.38
C THR A 35 2.07 -0.04 10.83
N ALA A 36 1.35 -0.53 9.81
CA ALA A 36 0.14 0.11 9.27
C ALA A 36 -1.00 0.29 10.30
N PRO A 37 -1.37 -0.72 11.12
CA PRO A 37 -2.35 -0.53 12.19
C PRO A 37 -1.82 0.35 13.32
N ALA A 38 -0.51 0.36 13.60
CA ALA A 38 0.06 1.22 14.62
C ALA A 38 -0.07 2.71 14.27
N VAL A 39 0.20 3.09 13.00
CA VAL A 39 0.01 4.48 12.56
C VAL A 39 -1.47 4.85 12.46
N THR A 40 -2.31 3.90 12.07
CA THR A 40 -3.76 4.11 11.98
C THR A 40 -4.37 4.29 13.37
N ALA A 41 -3.91 3.52 14.37
CA ALA A 41 -4.33 3.63 15.76
C ALA A 41 -3.92 4.97 16.42
N ALA A 42 -2.91 5.66 15.87
CA ALA A 42 -2.51 7.00 16.29
C ALA A 42 -3.42 8.10 15.72
N PHE A 43 -4.09 7.84 14.58
CA PHE A 43 -5.11 8.74 14.04
C PHE A 43 -6.49 8.43 14.61
N GLU A 44 -7.01 7.23 14.38
CA GLU A 44 -8.34 6.81 14.80
C GLU A 44 -8.43 5.29 14.89
N LYS A 45 -8.80 4.75 16.06
CA LYS A 45 -8.79 3.29 16.31
C LYS A 45 -9.80 2.53 15.43
N GLN A 46 -10.89 3.16 15.01
CA GLN A 46 -11.92 2.51 14.21
C GLN A 46 -11.44 2.14 12.79
N TRP A 47 -10.39 2.78 12.28
CA TRP A 47 -9.86 2.54 10.93
C TRP A 47 -8.80 1.43 10.88
N MET A 48 -8.37 0.95 12.05
CA MET A 48 -7.34 -0.09 12.21
C MET A 48 -7.63 -1.39 11.42
N PRO A 49 -8.84 -1.99 11.43
CA PRO A 49 -9.11 -3.20 10.65
C PRO A 49 -9.00 -2.98 9.13
N HIS A 50 -9.39 -1.81 8.63
CA HIS A 50 -9.26 -1.48 7.21
C HIS A 50 -7.78 -1.34 6.79
N ALA A 51 -6.96 -0.73 7.65
CA ALA A 51 -5.52 -0.62 7.41
C ALA A 51 -4.80 -1.98 7.40
N ILE A 52 -5.22 -2.92 8.26
CA ILE A 52 -4.70 -4.29 8.26
C ILE A 52 -5.04 -5.00 6.95
N VAL A 53 -6.31 -4.91 6.51
CA VAL A 53 -6.74 -5.51 5.25
C VAL A 53 -5.98 -4.90 4.07
N LEU A 54 -5.82 -3.57 4.04
CA LEU A 54 -5.03 -2.88 3.02
C LEU A 54 -3.57 -3.32 2.99
N ALA A 55 -2.94 -3.52 4.15
CA ALA A 55 -1.55 -3.99 4.24
C ALA A 55 -1.39 -5.41 3.71
N ILE A 56 -2.29 -6.34 4.09
CA ILE A 56 -2.28 -7.72 3.59
C ILE A 56 -2.53 -7.74 2.07
N LEU A 57 -3.51 -6.97 1.60
CA LEU A 57 -3.84 -6.86 0.18
C LEU A 57 -2.65 -6.33 -0.64
N SER A 58 -1.93 -5.32 -0.13
CA SER A 58 -0.72 -4.78 -0.75
C SER A 58 0.39 -5.84 -0.86
N MET A 59 0.59 -6.63 0.19
CA MET A 59 1.60 -7.69 0.19
C MET A 59 1.25 -8.82 -0.79
N VAL A 60 -0.01 -9.30 -0.78
CA VAL A 60 -0.47 -10.38 -1.66
C VAL A 60 -0.44 -9.93 -3.11
N SER A 61 -0.92 -8.73 -3.42
CA SER A 61 -0.89 -8.18 -4.78
C SER A 61 0.54 -7.97 -5.30
N GLY A 62 1.46 -7.48 -4.46
CA GLY A 62 2.88 -7.36 -4.81
C GLY A 62 3.53 -8.72 -5.11
N THR A 63 3.22 -9.74 -4.29
CA THR A 63 3.73 -11.11 -4.49
C THR A 63 3.13 -11.74 -5.75
N ALA A 64 1.83 -11.58 -5.97
CA ALA A 64 1.14 -12.05 -7.17
C ALA A 64 1.71 -11.40 -8.42
N TRP A 65 1.97 -10.09 -8.40
CA TRP A 65 2.62 -9.39 -9.50
C TRP A 65 4.03 -9.89 -9.75
N GLY A 66 4.83 -10.12 -8.70
CA GLY A 66 6.17 -10.69 -8.80
C GLY A 66 6.18 -12.08 -9.44
N LEU A 67 5.25 -12.95 -9.04
CA LEU A 67 5.05 -14.27 -9.65
C LEU A 67 4.59 -14.15 -11.11
N PHE A 68 3.65 -13.24 -11.40
CA PHE A 68 3.17 -12.98 -12.75
C PHE A 68 4.31 -12.51 -13.67
N THR A 69 5.14 -11.57 -13.22
CA THR A 69 6.30 -11.11 -13.99
C THR A 69 7.33 -12.21 -14.18
N THR A 70 7.64 -12.99 -13.14
CA THR A 70 8.57 -14.13 -13.25
C THR A 70 8.06 -15.17 -14.23
N PHE A 71 6.75 -15.45 -14.22
CA PHE A 71 6.12 -16.33 -15.20
C PHE A 71 6.22 -15.78 -16.63
N LEU A 72 5.96 -14.48 -16.82
CA LEU A 72 6.02 -13.83 -18.12
C LEU A 72 7.44 -13.80 -18.70
N PHE A 73 8.44 -13.48 -17.88
CA PHE A 73 9.86 -13.52 -18.28
C PHE A 73 10.37 -14.95 -18.44
N GLY A 74 9.90 -15.89 -17.63
CA GLY A 74 10.21 -17.32 -17.78
C GLY A 74 9.66 -17.91 -19.08
N LEU A 75 8.53 -17.43 -19.59
CA LEU A 75 7.98 -17.80 -20.91
C LEU A 75 8.78 -17.21 -22.08
N LEU A 76 9.44 -16.07 -21.86
CA LEU A 76 10.21 -15.35 -22.88
C LEU A 76 11.66 -15.84 -22.98
N GLN A 77 12.15 -16.58 -21.99
CA GLN A 77 13.48 -17.17 -21.98
C GLN A 77 13.46 -18.51 -22.75
N PRO A 78 14.34 -18.73 -23.74
CA PRO A 78 14.37 -19.95 -24.55
C PRO A 78 14.75 -21.20 -23.76
#